data_AF-A0A2K3KSD8-F1
#
_entry.id   AF-A0A2K3KSD8-F1
#
_cell.length_a   1.000
_cell.length_b   1.000
_cell.length_c   1.000
_cell.angle_alpha   90.00
_cell.angle_beta   90.00
_cell.angle_gamma   90.00
#
_symmetry.space_group_name_H-M   'P 1'
#
loop_
_entity.id
_entity.type
_entity.pdbx_description
1 polymer ?
#
loop_
_entity_poly.entity_id
_entity_poly.type
_entity_poly.pdbx_seq_one_letter_code
_entity_poly.pdbx_strand_id
1 'polypeptide(L)' 'MERKNSKEIIDIEKLPDHVVIEIFIRTGVSDWTQISCVKKQWASLFRTECFWQAALSHIYPFTNPSQTLPGPIPPGLAKR' A
#
# COMPACT_ATOMS: atom_id res chain seq x y z
N MET A 1 -15.82 -14.13 -39.94
CA MET A 1 -15.55 -14.77 -38.64
C MET A 1 -14.82 -13.74 -37.77
N GLU A 2 -15.55 -12.84 -37.12
CA GLU A 2 -14.96 -11.81 -36.26
C GLU A 2 -14.43 -12.46 -34.98
N ARG A 3 -13.12 -12.34 -34.75
CA ARG A 3 -12.51 -12.69 -33.48
C ARG A 3 -12.92 -11.60 -32.48
N LYS A 4 -13.93 -11.88 -31.66
CA LYS A 4 -14.18 -11.11 -30.44
C LYS A 4 -12.97 -11.31 -29.53
N ASN A 5 -11.98 -10.44 -29.66
CA ASN A 5 -10.92 -10.31 -28.65
C ASN A 5 -11.55 -9.56 -27.48
N SER A 6 -12.34 -10.29 -26.71
CA SER A 6 -12.80 -9.86 -25.40
C SER A 6 -11.57 -9.83 -24.51
N LYS A 7 -10.79 -8.74 -24.60
CA LYS A 7 -9.94 -8.34 -23.50
C LYS A 7 -10.90 -8.22 -22.33
N GLU A 8 -10.88 -9.20 -21.44
CA GLU A 8 -11.69 -9.21 -20.25
C GLU A 8 -11.23 -8.00 -19.44
N ILE A 9 -11.96 -6.90 -19.57
CA ILE A 9 -11.66 -5.67 -18.84
C ILE A 9 -12.02 -6.01 -17.40
N ILE A 10 -10.99 -6.27 -16.59
CA ILE A 10 -11.15 -6.48 -15.16
C ILE A 10 -11.76 -5.18 -14.62
N ASP A 11 -12.99 -5.29 -14.16
CA ASP A 11 -13.68 -4.20 -13.50
C ASP A 11 -13.09 -4.04 -12.09
N ILE A 12 -12.26 -3.02 -11.91
CA ILE A 12 -11.60 -2.71 -10.64
C ILE A 12 -12.63 -2.51 -9.52
N GLU A 13 -13.88 -2.14 -9.86
CA GLU A 13 -14.95 -1.92 -8.89
C GLU A 13 -15.49 -3.20 -8.27
N LYS A 14 -15.30 -4.34 -8.95
CA LYS A 14 -15.68 -5.65 -8.44
C LYS A 14 -14.61 -6.29 -7.56
N LEU A 15 -13.42 -5.68 -7.51
CA LEU A 15 -12.35 -6.18 -6.67
C LEU A 15 -12.61 -5.82 -5.20
N PRO A 16 -12.24 -6.71 -4.26
CA PRO A 16 -12.25 -6.38 -2.84
C PRO A 16 -11.34 -5.20 -2.53
N ASP A 17 -11.74 -4.36 -1.56
CA ASP A 17 -10.99 -3.15 -1.18
C ASP A 17 -9.51 -3.40 -0.92
N HIS A 18 -9.15 -4.50 -0.24
CA HIS A 18 -7.75 -4.82 0.06
C HIS A 18 -6.91 -5.04 -1.22
N VAL A 19 -7.50 -5.60 -2.27
CA VAL A 19 -6.83 -5.79 -3.57
C VAL A 19 -6.66 -4.45 -4.27
N VAL A 20 -7.69 -3.60 -4.25
CA VAL A 20 -7.64 -2.26 -4.84
C VAL A 20 -6.59 -1.39 -4.12
N ILE A 21 -6.54 -1.46 -2.80
CA ILE A 21 -5.52 -0.80 -1.97
C ILE A 21 -4.13 -1.26 -2.36
N GLU A 22 -3.89 -2.57 -2.50
CA GLU A 22 -2.60 -3.11 -2.93
C GLU A 22 -2.18 -2.59 -4.31
N ILE A 23 -3.11 -2.55 -5.26
CA ILE A 23 -2.86 -2.00 -6.60
C ILE A 23 -2.40 -0.53 -6.48
N PHE A 24 -3.13 0.30 -5.74
CA PHE A 24 -2.79 1.73 -5.57
C PHE A 24 -1.44 1.91 -4.87
N ILE A 25 -1.12 1.09 -3.87
CA ILE A 25 0.18 1.17 -3.21
C ILE A 25 1.32 0.89 -4.19
N ARG A 26 1.13 -0.07 -5.11
CA ARG A 26 2.11 -0.43 -6.13
C ARG A 26 2.29 0.62 -7.23
N THR A 27 1.33 1.52 -7.47
CA THR A 27 1.50 2.60 -8.45
C THR A 27 2.45 3.70 -7.97
N GLY A 28 2.64 3.84 -6.65
CA GLY A 28 3.51 4.85 -6.06
C GLY A 28 2.81 6.18 -5.74
N VAL A 29 3.39 6.90 -4.78
CA VAL A 29 2.78 8.07 -4.10
C VAL A 29 2.50 9.24 -5.05
N SER A 30 3.30 9.40 -6.11
CA SER A 30 3.13 10.47 -7.11
C SER A 30 1.76 10.43 -7.79
N ASP A 31 1.19 9.23 -7.94
CA ASP A 31 0.00 9.01 -8.75
C ASP A 31 -1.28 9.00 -7.89
N TRP A 32 -1.13 8.92 -6.56
CA TRP A 32 -2.24 8.77 -5.62
C TRP A 32 -3.23 9.91 -5.68
N THR A 33 -2.77 11.15 -5.86
CA THR A 33 -3.66 12.31 -6.02
C THR A 33 -4.56 12.12 -7.24
N GLN A 34 -4.00 11.71 -8.38
CA GLN A 34 -4.77 11.50 -9.61
C GLN A 34 -5.73 10.32 -9.47
N ILE A 35 -5.28 9.20 -8.91
CA ILE A 35 -6.10 8.01 -8.66
C ILE A 35 -7.28 8.36 -7.74
N SER A 36 -7.05 9.13 -6.67
CA SER A 36 -8.11 9.53 -5.74
C SER A 36 -9.22 10.34 -6.42
N CYS A 37 -8.92 11.07 -7.50
CA CYS A 37 -9.88 11.88 -8.23
C CYS A 37 -10.74 11.09 -9.24
N VAL A 38 -10.40 9.83 -9.54
CA VAL A 38 -11.11 9.03 -10.56
C VAL A 38 -12.54 8.72 -10.12
N LYS A 39 -12.73 8.31 -8.86
CA LYS A 39 -14.05 7.99 -8.29
C LYS A 39 -14.11 8.22 -6.79
N LYS A 40 -15.31 8.51 -6.30
CA LYS A 40 -15.60 8.73 -4.88
C LYS A 40 -15.22 7.52 -4.00
N GLN A 41 -15.47 6.30 -4.48
CA GLN A 41 -15.10 5.06 -3.75
C GLN A 41 -13.58 4.95 -3.59
N TRP A 42 -12.81 5.32 -4.61
CA TRP A 42 -11.35 5.28 -4.54
C TRP A 42 -10.85 6.33 -3.56
N ALA A 43 -11.38 7.56 -3.63
CA ALA A 43 -11.10 8.61 -2.65
C ALA A 43 -11.39 8.18 -1.20
N SER A 44 -12.43 7.38 -0.95
CA SER A 44 -12.71 6.88 0.40
C SER A 44 -11.68 5.87 0.90
N LEU A 45 -11.03 5.10 0.01
CA LEU A 45 -9.96 4.17 0.41
C LEU A 45 -8.73 4.92 0.95
N PHE A 46 -8.36 6.06 0.35
CA PHE A 46 -7.25 6.89 0.86
C PHE A 46 -7.53 7.51 2.25
N ARG A 47 -8.76 7.44 2.75
CA ARG A 47 -9.12 7.94 4.10
C ARG A 47 -9.07 6.86 5.16
N THR A 48 -8.86 5.59 4.80
CA THR A 48 -8.85 4.48 5.77
C THR A 48 -7.45 4.31 6.37
N GLU A 49 -7.40 3.95 7.65
CA GLU A 49 -6.13 3.65 8.33
C GLU A 49 -5.41 2.46 7.66
N CYS A 50 -6.17 1.45 7.21
CA CYS A 50 -5.59 0.27 6.58
C CYS A 50 -4.82 0.59 5.29
N PHE A 51 -5.23 1.61 4.52
CA PHE A 51 -4.49 2.08 3.36
C PHE A 51 -3.11 2.59 3.76
N TRP A 52 -3.04 3.46 4.77
CA TRP A 52 -1.79 4.06 5.22
C TRP A 52 -0.86 3.06 5.91
N GLN A 53 -1.40 2.14 6.70
CA GLN A 53 -0.60 1.06 7.29
C GLN A 53 0.02 0.14 6.23
N ALA A 54 -0.76 -0.23 5.20
CA ALA A 54 -0.26 -1.04 4.09
C ALA A 54 0.76 -0.25 3.25
N ALA A 55 0.52 1.03 2.99
CA ALA A 55 1.44 1.92 2.29
C ALA A 55 2.79 2.04 3.00
N LEU A 56 2.78 2.29 4.31
CA LEU A 56 3.99 2.37 5.13
C LEU A 56 4.75 1.04 5.12
N SER A 57 4.04 -0.08 5.26
CA SER A 57 4.64 -1.41 5.22
C SER A 57 5.29 -1.72 3.87
N HIS A 58 4.72 -1.23 2.77
CA HIS A 58 5.24 -1.44 1.42
C HIS A 58 6.42 -0.51 1.10
N ILE A 59 6.33 0.78 1.46
CA ILE A 59 7.36 1.78 1.15
C ILE A 59 8.58 1.62 2.08
N TYR A 60 8.33 1.28 3.34
CA TYR A 60 9.34 1.15 4.38
C TYR A 60 9.30 -0.25 5.03
N PRO A 61 9.66 -1.31 4.29
CA PRO A 61 9.59 -2.69 4.80
C PRO A 61 10.50 -2.96 6.01
N PHE A 62 11.48 -2.08 6.25
CA PHE A 62 12.43 -2.18 7.37
C PHE A 62 12.02 -1.37 8.61
N THR A 63 10.94 -0.58 8.57
CA THR A 63 10.48 0.20 9.75
C THR A 63 9.50 -0.56 10.63
N ASN A 64 9.36 -1.88 10.43
CA ASN A 64 8.54 -2.68 11.32
C ASN A 64 9.07 -2.53 12.75
N PRO A 65 8.27 -2.04 13.73
CA PRO A 65 8.72 -1.90 15.11
C PRO A 65 9.13 -3.24 15.75
N SER A 66 8.80 -4.39 15.14
CA SER A 66 9.31 -5.70 15.53
C SER A 66 10.79 -5.92 15.20
N GLN A 67 11.40 -5.06 14.38
CA GLN A 67 12.85 -4.96 14.19
C GLN A 67 13.45 -3.94 15.17
N THR A 68 12.87 -3.86 16.38
CA THR A 68 13.57 -3.26 17.51
C THR A 68 14.93 -3.93 17.60
N LEU A 69 15.97 -3.09 17.74
CA LEU A 69 17.35 -3.50 17.94
C LEU A 69 17.42 -4.77 18.84
N PRO A 70 18.35 -5.72 18.60
CA PRO A 70 18.34 -7.07 19.21
C PRO A 70 18.32 -7.16 20.75
N GLY A 71 18.22 -6.05 21.46
CA GLY A 71 18.01 -5.96 22.89
C GLY A 71 18.45 -4.60 23.41
N PRO A 72 18.28 -4.35 24.73
CA PRO A 72 18.96 -3.26 25.39
C PRO A 72 20.47 -3.35 25.11
N ILE A 73 21.13 -2.23 24.80
CA ILE A 73 22.59 -2.18 24.76
C ILE A 73 23.09 -2.69 26.12
N PRO A 74 23.93 -3.73 26.19
CA PRO A 74 24.42 -4.24 27.46
C PRO A 74 25.05 -3.09 28.27
N PRO A 75 24.64 -2.89 29.54
CA PRO A 75 25.23 -1.88 30.40
C PRO A 75 26.70 -2.24 30.64
N GLY A 76 27.61 -1.64 29.88
CA GLY A 76 29.04 -1.96 29.97
C GLY A 76 29.91 -1.43 28.83
N LEU A 77 29.33 -1.04 27.69
CA LEU A 77 30.10 -0.53 26.55
C LEU A 77 30.25 1.00 26.52
N ALA A 78 29.63 1.72 27.46
CA ALA A 78 29.82 3.16 27.64
C ALA A 78 30.98 3.42 28.61
N LYS A 79 32.22 3.16 28.18
CA LYS A 79 33.41 3.68 28.88
C LYS A 79 34.05 4.75 28.00
N ARG A 80 34.03 5.98 28.51
CA ARG A 80 34.71 7.15 27.92
C ARG A 80 36.22 6.97 27.97
#